data_AF-A0A381TEM8-F1
#
_entry.id   AF-A0A381TEM8-F1
#
_cell.length_a   1.000
_cell.length_b   1.000
_cell.length_c   1.000
_cell.angle_alpha   90.00
_cell.angle_beta   90.00
_cell.angle_gamma   90.00
#
_symmetry.space_group_name_H-M   'P 1'
#
loop_
_entity.id
_entity.type
_entity.pdbx_description
1 polymer ?
#
loop_
_entity_poly.entity_id
_entity_poly.type
_entity_poly.pdbx_seq_one_letter_code
_entity_poly.pdbx_strand_id
1 'polypeptide(L)'
;MANIADLLGEPGRITSLVGGGGKTTLLHAIGARLGPKVILTTTTRMAAHEIGDARLLVGPSSAELAANVARDNRPVLVWDRIDDSVVGEPKGVGVKLDAPAGWLE
;
A
#
# COMPACT_ATOMS: atom_id res chain seq x y z
N MET A 1 9.07 -11.06 -23.33
CA MET A 1 8.38 -9.97 -22.62
C MET A 1 8.79 -10.07 -21.16
N ALA A 2 9.32 -9.00 -20.56
CA ALA A 2 9.57 -8.99 -19.12
C ALA A 2 8.21 -9.08 -18.39
N ASN A 3 8.11 -9.96 -17.40
CA ASN A 3 6.94 -10.02 -16.53
C ASN A 3 6.99 -8.78 -15.62
N ILE A 4 5.83 -8.19 -15.29
CA ILE A 4 5.79 -7.04 -14.38
C ILE A 4 6.40 -7.39 -13.01
N ALA A 5 6.32 -8.67 -12.62
CA ALA A 5 7.00 -9.19 -11.43
C ALA A 5 8.52 -8.99 -11.49
N ASP A 6 9.15 -9.15 -12.66
CA ASP A 6 10.59 -8.97 -12.84
C ASP A 6 11.02 -7.51 -12.60
N LEU A 7 10.11 -6.55 -12.84
CA LEU A 7 10.33 -5.12 -12.59
C LEU A 7 10.15 -4.73 -11.12
N LEU A 8 9.40 -5.52 -10.35
CA LEU A 8 9.16 -5.30 -8.93
C LEU A 8 10.31 -5.85 -8.06
N GLY A 9 11.14 -6.73 -8.63
CA GLY A 9 12.35 -7.28 -8.03
C GLY A 9 12.08 -8.45 -7.08
N GLU A 10 13.08 -8.75 -6.26
CA GLU A 10 13.07 -9.88 -5.33
C GLU A 10 12.20 -9.60 -4.08
N PRO A 11 11.73 -10.66 -3.38
CA PRO A 11 11.06 -10.52 -2.09
C PRO A 11 11.84 -9.63 -1.11
N GLY A 12 11.13 -8.75 -0.39
CA GLY A 12 11.73 -7.79 0.53
C GLY A 12 12.21 -6.48 -0.12
N ARG A 13 12.06 -6.33 -1.45
CA ARG A 13 12.38 -5.07 -2.14
C ARG A 13 11.26 -4.03 -1.98
N ILE A 14 11.67 -2.77 -1.77
CA ILE A 14 10.78 -1.61 -1.85
C ILE A 14 10.81 -1.07 -3.28
N THR A 15 9.64 -0.95 -3.90
CA THR A 15 9.48 -0.37 -5.24
C THR A 15 8.57 0.86 -5.18
N SER A 16 9.00 1.97 -5.76
CA SER A 16 8.25 3.22 -5.80
C SER A 16 7.76 3.55 -7.21
N LEU A 17 6.51 4.03 -7.33
CA LEU A 17 5.93 4.49 -8.58
C LEU A 17 6.00 6.02 -8.66
N VAL A 18 6.67 6.57 -9.68
CA VAL A 18 6.88 8.01 -9.88
C VAL A 18 6.40 8.45 -11.27
N GLY A 19 5.82 9.66 -11.38
CA GLY A 19 5.27 10.18 -12.64
C GLY A 19 4.02 11.07 -12.47
N GLY A 20 3.53 11.64 -13.58
CA GLY A 20 2.45 12.64 -13.57
C GLY A 20 1.03 12.11 -13.32
N GLY A 21 0.74 10.87 -13.71
CA GLY A 21 -0.62 10.30 -13.61
C GLY A 21 -0.63 8.78 -13.49
N GLY A 22 -1.75 8.21 -13.02
CA GLY A 22 -1.98 6.76 -12.98
C GLY A 22 -1.19 5.97 -11.93
N LYS A 23 -0.40 6.61 -11.07
CA LYS A 23 0.41 5.93 -10.02
C LYS A 23 -0.46 5.12 -9.06
N THR A 24 -1.50 5.72 -8.50
CA THR A 24 -2.44 5.06 -7.59
C THR A 24 -3.15 3.90 -8.28
N THR A 25 -3.61 4.11 -9.51
CA THR A 25 -4.23 3.07 -10.34
C THR A 25 -3.28 1.90 -10.58
N LEU A 26 -2.02 2.18 -10.93
CA LEU A 26 -1.00 1.17 -11.16
C LEU A 26 -0.62 0.44 -9.87
N LEU A 27 -0.52 1.13 -8.74
CA LEU A 27 -0.28 0.55 -7.41
C LEU A 27 -1.34 -0.52 -7.10
N HIS A 28 -2.61 -0.17 -7.29
CA HIS A 28 -3.74 -1.09 -7.07
C HIS A 28 -3.74 -2.25 -8.05
N ALA A 29 -3.48 -2.00 -9.35
CA ALA A 29 -3.41 -3.06 -10.36
C ALA A 29 -2.28 -4.06 -10.08
N ILE A 30 -1.11 -3.57 -9.65
CA ILE A 30 0.01 -4.42 -9.25
C ILE A 30 -0.35 -5.23 -8.00
N GLY A 31 -0.93 -4.59 -6.98
CA GLY A 31 -1.37 -5.27 -5.76
C GLY A 31 -2.36 -6.40 -6.05
N ALA A 32 -3.37 -6.14 -6.89
CA ALA A 32 -4.34 -7.14 -7.31
C ALA A 32 -3.69 -8.29 -8.12
N ARG A 33 -2.68 -7.99 -8.95
CA ARG A 33 -2.01 -8.99 -9.79
C ARG A 33 -1.07 -9.91 -9.01
N LEU A 34 -0.36 -9.36 -8.02
CA LEU A 34 0.53 -10.12 -7.15
C LEU A 34 -0.23 -10.88 -6.05
N GLY A 35 -1.40 -10.39 -5.66
CA GLY A 35 -2.34 -11.11 -4.78
C GLY A 35 -1.90 -11.13 -3.31
N PRO A 36 -2.18 -12.23 -2.57
CA PRO A 36 -1.89 -12.30 -1.14
C PRO A 36 -0.38 -12.18 -0.90
N LYS A 37 0.01 -11.51 0.19
CA LYS A 37 1.41 -11.17 0.59
C LYS A 37 1.98 -9.85 0.09
N VAL A 38 1.16 -9.00 -0.56
CA VAL A 38 1.58 -7.63 -0.91
C VAL A 38 1.03 -6.61 0.06
N ILE A 39 1.93 -5.71 0.47
CA ILE A 39 1.60 -4.49 1.22
C ILE A 39 1.74 -3.31 0.28
N LEU A 40 0.65 -2.58 0.09
CA LEU A 40 0.60 -1.30 -0.60
C LEU A 40 0.73 -0.19 0.41
N THR A 41 1.48 0.85 0.08
CA THR A 41 1.57 2.05 0.91
C THR A 41 1.99 3.25 0.06
N THR A 42 1.96 4.43 0.66
CA THR A 42 2.43 5.69 0.08
C THR A 42 3.11 6.51 1.17
N THR A 43 3.95 7.46 0.78
CA THR A 43 4.51 8.49 1.68
C THR A 43 3.74 9.82 1.60
N THR A 44 2.79 9.91 0.68
CA THR A 44 1.96 11.11 0.47
C THR A 44 0.54 10.89 0.96
N ARG A 45 -0.30 11.92 0.85
CA ARG A 45 -1.74 11.77 1.07
C ARG A 45 -2.42 11.11 -0.13
N MET A 46 -3.47 10.36 0.13
CA MET A 46 -4.43 9.82 -0.84
C MET A 46 -5.84 10.21 -0.42
N ALA A 47 -6.78 10.30 -1.35
CA ALA A 47 -8.18 10.44 -0.97
C ALA A 47 -8.65 9.20 -0.20
N ALA A 48 -9.47 9.37 0.84
CA ALA A 48 -9.89 8.24 1.68
C ALA A 48 -10.65 7.15 0.91
N HIS A 49 -11.23 7.48 -0.25
CA HIS A 49 -11.91 6.53 -1.13
C HIS A 49 -10.96 5.79 -2.10
N GLU A 50 -9.69 6.20 -2.24
CA GLU A 50 -8.70 5.59 -3.15
C GLU A 50 -8.09 4.29 -2.58
N ILE A 51 -8.92 3.41 -2.01
CA ILE A 51 -8.49 2.14 -1.43
C ILE A 51 -8.60 0.95 -2.38
N GLY A 52 -9.31 1.11 -3.51
CA GLY A 52 -9.55 0.03 -4.47
C GLY A 52 -10.17 -1.20 -3.81
N ASP A 53 -9.72 -2.38 -4.19
CA ASP A 53 -10.10 -3.65 -3.57
C ASP A 53 -9.19 -4.05 -2.40
N ALA A 54 -8.27 -3.17 -1.97
CA ALA A 54 -7.33 -3.50 -0.90
C ALA A 54 -8.02 -3.54 0.46
N ARG A 55 -7.51 -4.38 1.36
CA ARG A 55 -7.85 -4.31 2.79
C ARG A 55 -7.09 -3.16 3.41
N LEU A 56 -7.79 -2.10 3.79
CA LEU A 56 -7.17 -0.97 4.49
C LEU A 56 -6.87 -1.33 5.96
N LEU A 57 -5.63 -1.07 6.38
CA LEU A 57 -5.20 -1.00 7.78
C LEU A 57 -4.67 0.41 8.07
N VAL A 58 -5.09 1.01 9.18
CA VAL A 58 -4.69 2.35 9.59
C VAL A 58 -3.85 2.25 10.86
N GLY A 59 -2.61 2.73 10.81
CA GLY A 59 -1.64 2.67 11.90
C GLY A 59 -1.41 1.26 12.48
N PRO A 60 -1.33 0.18 11.69
CA PRO A 60 -1.22 -1.16 12.23
C PRO A 60 0.12 -1.39 12.94
N SER A 61 0.08 -2.19 13.99
CA SER A 61 1.28 -2.85 14.53
C SER A 61 1.80 -3.94 13.57
N SER A 62 3.07 -4.34 13.71
CA SER A 62 3.64 -5.43 12.91
C SER A 62 2.87 -6.75 13.08
N ALA A 63 2.33 -7.01 14.28
CA ALA A 63 1.51 -8.20 14.55
C ALA A 63 0.17 -8.16 13.81
N GLU A 64 -0.50 -7.00 13.78
CA GLU A 64 -1.74 -6.81 13.02
C GLU A 64 -1.51 -6.91 11.52
N LEU A 65 -0.39 -6.36 11.05
CA LEU A 65 0.02 -6.49 9.65
C LEU A 65 0.22 -7.96 9.29
N ALA A 66 1.04 -8.69 10.05
CA ALA A 66 1.29 -10.12 9.84
C ALA A 66 0.00 -10.97 9.88
N ALA A 67 -0.93 -10.66 10.78
CA ALA A 67 -2.21 -11.37 10.91
C ALA A 67 -3.19 -11.12 9.75
N ASN A 68 -3.01 -10.03 8.99
CA ASN A 68 -3.89 -9.66 7.88
C ASN A 68 -3.27 -9.93 6.51
N VAL A 69 -1.94 -9.93 6.41
CA VAL A 69 -1.23 -10.33 5.21
C VAL A 69 -1.54 -11.81 4.90
N ALA A 70 -1.89 -12.10 3.64
CA ALA A 70 -2.26 -13.44 3.16
C ALA A 70 -3.52 -14.07 3.78
N ARG A 71 -4.31 -13.32 4.56
CA ARG A 71 -5.57 -13.80 5.14
C ARG A 71 -6.66 -14.02 4.09
N ASP A 72 -6.70 -13.18 3.06
CA ASP A 72 -7.57 -13.31 1.90
C ASP A 72 -6.78 -13.00 0.61
N ASN A 73 -7.42 -13.10 -0.55
CA ASN A 73 -6.78 -12.86 -1.85
C ASN A 73 -6.58 -11.37 -2.17
N ARG A 74 -6.81 -10.46 -1.22
CA ARG A 74 -6.67 -9.01 -1.44
C ARG A 74 -5.32 -8.52 -0.92
N PRO A 75 -4.72 -7.52 -1.58
CA PRO A 75 -3.56 -6.84 -1.00
C PRO A 75 -3.96 -6.06 0.26
N VAL A 76 -3.00 -5.82 1.14
CA VAL A 76 -3.18 -4.94 2.31
C VAL A 76 -2.71 -3.55 1.94
N LEU A 77 -3.52 -2.52 2.16
CA LEU A 77 -3.13 -1.11 2.04
C LEU A 77 -2.89 -0.55 3.44
N VAL A 78 -1.72 0.06 3.67
CA VAL A 78 -1.35 0.64 4.97
C VAL A 78 -1.25 2.16 4.86
N TRP A 79 -2.01 2.84 5.71
CA TRP A 79 -1.88 4.26 6.01
C TRP A 79 -1.48 4.49 7.47
N ASP A 80 -0.84 5.61 7.77
CA ASP A 80 -0.49 6.00 9.14
C ASP A 80 -1.74 6.41 9.93
N ARG A 81 -2.57 7.26 9.32
CA ARG A 81 -3.80 7.79 9.90
C ARG A 81 -4.76 8.28 8.83
N ILE A 82 -6.00 8.59 9.24
CA ILE A 82 -6.93 9.39 8.46
C ILE A 82 -6.85 10.84 8.96
N ASP A 83 -6.75 11.78 8.04
CA ASP A 83 -6.83 13.22 8.28
C ASP A 83 -8.21 13.71 7.83
N ASP A 84 -9.09 13.95 8.80
CA ASP A 84 -10.47 14.44 8.63
C ASP A 84 -10.57 15.97 8.75
N SER A 85 -9.46 16.65 9.06
CA SER A 85 -9.39 18.10 9.20
C SER A 85 -9.38 18.86 7.88
N VAL A 86 -9.26 18.16 6.75
CA VAL A 86 -9.16 18.74 5.41
C VAL A 86 -10.56 19.12 4.90
N VAL A 87 -10.71 20.38 4.48
CA VAL A 87 -11.95 20.86 3.83
C VAL A 87 -12.19 20.07 2.53
N GLY A 88 -13.33 19.39 2.46
CA GLY A 88 -13.69 18.49 1.36
C GLY A 88 -13.86 17.06 1.85
N GLU A 89 -13.01 16.15 1.39
CA GLU A 89 -13.05 14.73 1.76
C GLU A 89 -11.87 14.35 2.68
N PRO A 90 -12.06 13.37 3.58
CA PRO A 90 -10.97 12.84 4.40
C PRO A 90 -9.83 12.31 3.52
N LYS A 91 -8.61 12.42 4.03
CA LYS A 91 -7.40 11.94 3.35
C LYS A 91 -6.73 10.83 4.16
N GLY A 92 -6.37 9.74 3.50
CA GLY A 92 -5.41 8.78 4.03
C GLY A 92 -4.02 9.40 4.05
N VAL A 93 -3.36 9.40 5.20
CA VAL A 93 -1.97 9.87 5.32
C VAL A 93 -1.05 8.67 5.17
N GLY A 94 -0.12 8.77 4.21
CA GLY A 94 0.92 7.79 4.00
C GLY A 94 1.83 7.57 5.21
N VAL A 95 2.59 6.48 5.17
CA VAL A 95 3.53 6.10 6.22
C VAL A 95 4.84 6.88 6.13
N LYS A 96 5.61 6.92 7.22
CA LYS A 96 6.97 7.43 7.21
C LYS A 96 7.88 6.55 6.35
N LEU A 97 8.95 7.14 5.81
CA LEU A 97 9.88 6.47 4.88
C LEU A 97 10.55 5.22 5.48
N ASP A 98 10.74 5.20 6.79
CA ASP A 98 11.37 4.11 7.54
C ASP A 98 10.40 3.01 7.98
N ALA A 99 9.08 3.28 7.97
CA ALA A 99 8.08 2.32 8.46
C ALA A 99 8.14 0.95 7.76
N PRO A 100 8.29 0.84 6.42
CA PRO A 100 8.34 -0.46 5.75
C PRO A 100 9.50 -1.36 6.18
N ALA A 101 10.60 -0.78 6.70
CA ALA A 101 11.74 -1.56 7.16
C ALA A 101 11.39 -2.46 8.35
N GLY A 102 10.42 -2.05 9.19
CA GLY A 102 9.95 -2.84 10.34
C GLY A 102 8.80 -3.80 10.03
N TRP A 103 8.43 -3.98 8.75
CA TRP A 103 7.32 -4.86 8.34
C TRP A 103 7.79 -6.23 7.83
N LEU A 104 9.09 -6.40 7.60
CA LEU A 104 9.70 -7.60 7.04
C LEU A 104 10.41 -8.45 8.10
N GLU A 105 10.20 -8.16 9.38
CA GLU A 105 10.73 -8.94 10.51
C GLU A 105 9.95 -10.24 10.75
#